data_AF-A0A8D8HI67-F1
#
_entry.id   AF-A0A8D8HI67-F1
#
_cell.length_a   1.000
_cell.length_b   1.000
_cell.length_c   1.000
_cell.angle_alpha   90.00
_cell.angle_beta   90.00
_cell.angle_gamma   90.00
#
_symmetry.space_group_name_H-M   'P 1'
#
loop_
_entity.id
_entity.type
_entity.pdbx_description
1 polymer ?
#
loop_
_entity_poly.entity_id
_entity_poly.type
_entity_poly.pdbx_seq_one_letter_code
_entity_poly.pdbx_strand_id
1 'polypeptide(L)'
;MGFQNDGASEKDQPREYLGLSTTIALQRLHDDIETVLAAYEERYAKQRWFLKFRSALVGNMTSALSWFPMLATAVLVVAFVAIRYYFSAGFLLVLLVLAIFITVRENNLRKTEIFRKVRSVLGEIKGGTELCREWTPFNYPHQCSPLSPCVTLQWTYRDGKIVNLPWALLVRGDHIVMRPGQVSPGTCTEISGKRSFKCGETYGLTKPMEPPKRPIARAPIPDLTCVVEVTPYLDNLRTTLDNFLNRPTTIINQQRHLLITKCIQQWGFLVVLLLTLIVGALRYLGFYFNGKVPTNWRNVFLLNPAAALLPILPLVFPMLWITINLWGTARLEALLSIPQSVMRAEVQKSFQEDLDTPTGDLDHVKLPRRIVTYYWWRLFTGRSELLNRSANVVQVLGSITALCCVDKKGILSWPNPTAEKVFFLRNGSGEEGHHNSEQSEQSSLNSQSSQKEGSGAIAEVLDLTHDQHSPFKLEFDDHDYKNHLSSLKPLGLAILVNTCCPLTQAHYAKFCGHVTAVAMLDKDLVPVTNRRCLCELARQIGFTTHARDIFNLEGQISSYRHLQPDVVRR
;
A
#
# COMPACT_ATOMS: atom_id res chain seq x y z
N MET A 1 63.76 -14.37 -34.08
CA MET A 1 62.30 -14.25 -34.28
C MET A 1 61.64 -15.44 -33.64
N GLY A 2 61.14 -15.28 -32.41
CA GLY A 2 60.44 -16.33 -31.68
C GLY A 2 59.37 -15.65 -30.84
N PHE A 3 58.15 -15.64 -31.35
CA PHE A 3 56.95 -15.28 -30.59
C PHE A 3 56.63 -16.43 -29.65
N GLN A 4 56.57 -16.17 -28.35
CA GLN A 4 56.10 -17.11 -27.35
C GLN A 4 54.87 -16.48 -26.67
N ASN A 5 53.73 -17.13 -26.92
CA ASN A 5 52.42 -16.79 -26.39
C ASN A 5 52.40 -17.02 -24.87
N ASP A 6 52.27 -15.93 -24.11
CA ASP A 6 51.77 -15.95 -22.74
C ASP A 6 50.46 -15.17 -22.69
N GLY A 7 49.43 -15.75 -22.05
CA GLY A 7 48.19 -15.06 -21.72
C GLY A 7 46.91 -15.66 -22.32
N ALA A 8 46.70 -16.96 -22.21
CA ALA A 8 45.36 -17.52 -22.34
C ALA A 8 44.59 -17.27 -21.03
N SER A 9 43.73 -16.25 -21.08
CA SER A 9 42.62 -15.92 -20.18
C SER A 9 42.05 -17.11 -19.40
N GLU A 10 42.19 -17.07 -18.07
CA GLU A 10 41.29 -17.77 -17.14
C GLU A 10 39.87 -17.28 -17.41
N LYS A 11 39.09 -18.10 -18.13
CA LYS A 11 37.64 -17.91 -18.29
C LYS A 11 36.93 -18.49 -17.07
N ASP A 12 36.22 -17.63 -16.36
CA ASP A 12 35.03 -17.86 -15.53
C ASP A 12 34.72 -19.31 -15.16
N GLN A 13 35.34 -19.81 -14.09
CA GLN A 13 34.71 -20.84 -13.27
C GLN A 13 33.77 -20.12 -12.28
N PRO A 14 32.48 -20.49 -12.19
CA PRO A 14 31.60 -19.91 -11.18
C PRO A 14 32.13 -20.30 -9.81
N ARG A 15 32.67 -19.34 -9.06
CA ARG A 15 32.91 -19.55 -7.62
C ARG A 15 31.58 -19.96 -7.01
N GLU A 16 31.47 -21.17 -6.45
CA GLU A 16 30.28 -21.61 -5.72
C GLU A 16 30.15 -20.77 -4.44
N TYR A 17 29.48 -19.62 -4.55
CA TYR A 17 29.03 -18.86 -3.39
C TYR A 17 27.66 -19.39 -2.94
N LEU A 18 27.48 -19.46 -1.62
CA LEU A 18 26.20 -19.82 -1.01
C LEU A 18 25.15 -18.75 -1.37
N GLY A 19 24.02 -19.15 -1.95
CA GLY A 19 22.94 -18.25 -2.36
C GLY A 19 22.96 -17.82 -3.82
N LEU A 20 21.94 -17.07 -4.24
CA LEU A 20 21.81 -16.57 -5.61
C LEU A 20 22.39 -15.16 -5.74
N SER A 21 22.92 -14.80 -6.91
CA SER A 21 23.27 -13.40 -7.15
C SER A 21 22.01 -12.54 -7.24
N THR A 22 22.13 -11.25 -6.93
CA THR A 22 21.00 -10.31 -7.00
C THR A 22 20.41 -10.26 -8.41
N THR A 23 21.26 -10.30 -9.44
CA THR A 23 20.85 -10.29 -10.85
C THR A 23 20.09 -11.56 -11.25
N ILE A 24 20.61 -12.74 -10.91
CA ILE A 24 19.96 -14.02 -11.22
C ILE A 24 18.62 -14.12 -10.50
N ALA A 25 18.56 -13.65 -9.26
CA ALA A 25 17.33 -13.69 -8.48
C ALA A 25 16.24 -12.80 -9.04
N LEU A 26 16.57 -11.56 -9.42
CA LEU A 26 15.60 -10.67 -10.06
C LEU A 26 15.16 -11.19 -11.42
N GLN A 27 16.06 -11.80 -12.20
CA GLN A 27 15.71 -12.44 -13.45
C GLN A 27 14.74 -13.63 -13.22
N ARG A 28 15.01 -14.47 -12.22
CA ARG A 28 14.07 -15.55 -11.83
C ARG A 28 12.72 -15.01 -11.37
N LEU A 29 12.69 -13.92 -10.60
CA LEU A 29 11.45 -13.27 -10.17
C LEU A 29 10.66 -12.77 -11.38
N HIS A 30 11.35 -12.13 -12.33
CA HIS A 30 10.77 -11.66 -13.58
C HIS A 30 10.16 -12.83 -14.37
N ASP A 31 10.93 -13.90 -14.59
CA ASP A 31 10.49 -15.06 -15.36
C ASP A 31 9.31 -15.78 -14.68
N ASP A 32 9.36 -15.95 -13.36
CA ASP A 32 8.29 -16.55 -12.57
C ASP A 32 6.99 -15.71 -12.65
N ILE A 33 7.07 -14.38 -12.55
CA ILE A 33 5.92 -13.49 -12.71
C ILE A 33 5.40 -13.52 -14.16
N GLU A 34 6.29 -13.52 -15.15
CA GLU A 34 5.93 -13.58 -16.57
C GLU A 34 5.21 -14.89 -16.91
N THR A 35 5.69 -16.04 -16.41
CA THR A 35 5.04 -17.34 -16.66
C THR A 35 3.61 -17.37 -16.12
N VAL A 36 3.39 -16.87 -14.90
CA VAL A 36 2.05 -16.77 -14.32
C VAL A 36 1.20 -15.82 -15.15
N LEU A 37 1.69 -14.61 -15.45
CA LEU A 37 0.92 -13.63 -16.21
C LEU A 37 0.55 -14.13 -17.62
N ALA A 38 1.49 -14.73 -18.33
CA ALA A 38 1.28 -15.25 -19.69
C ALA A 38 0.18 -16.31 -19.72
N ALA A 39 0.12 -17.20 -18.71
CA ALA A 39 -0.95 -18.19 -18.61
C ALA A 39 -2.35 -17.56 -18.48
N TYR A 40 -2.47 -16.44 -17.74
CA TYR A 40 -3.72 -15.69 -17.61
C TYR A 40 -4.07 -14.89 -18.88
N GLU A 41 -3.08 -14.26 -19.51
CA GLU A 41 -3.25 -13.55 -20.77
C GLU A 41 -3.69 -14.50 -21.90
N GLU A 42 -3.08 -15.68 -21.99
CA GLU A 42 -3.45 -16.70 -22.98
C GLU A 42 -4.86 -17.25 -22.72
N ARG A 43 -5.21 -17.51 -21.45
CA ARG A 43 -6.58 -17.91 -21.06
C ARG A 43 -7.60 -16.85 -21.47
N TYR A 44 -7.29 -15.57 -21.29
CA TYR A 44 -8.16 -14.47 -21.73
C TYR A 44 -8.18 -14.32 -23.25
N ALA A 45 -7.06 -14.54 -23.95
CA ALA A 45 -6.98 -14.49 -25.41
C ALA A 45 -7.85 -15.58 -26.06
N LYS A 46 -7.80 -16.82 -25.54
CA LYS A 46 -8.60 -17.97 -26.00
C LYS A 46 -10.12 -17.82 -25.80
N GLN A 47 -10.57 -16.90 -24.94
CA GLN A 47 -12.01 -16.66 -24.79
C GLN A 47 -12.64 -16.16 -26.09
N ARG A 48 -13.75 -16.78 -26.51
CA ARG A 48 -14.51 -16.40 -27.70
C ARG A 48 -14.87 -14.91 -27.64
N TRP A 49 -14.69 -14.20 -28.76
CA TRP A 49 -15.03 -12.78 -28.87
C TRP A 49 -16.50 -12.51 -28.48
N PHE A 50 -17.41 -13.42 -28.82
CA PHE A 50 -18.83 -13.32 -28.42
C PHE A 50 -19.02 -13.32 -26.90
N LEU A 51 -18.26 -14.08 -26.12
CA LEU A 51 -18.32 -14.03 -24.66
C LEU A 51 -17.79 -12.70 -24.13
N LYS A 52 -16.72 -12.16 -24.72
CA LYS A 52 -16.17 -10.84 -24.36
C LYS A 52 -17.21 -9.74 -24.61
N PHE A 53 -17.82 -9.76 -25.80
CA PHE A 53 -18.91 -8.87 -26.17
C PHE A 53 -20.12 -9.02 -25.25
N ARG A 54 -20.67 -10.23 -25.09
CA ARG A 54 -21.80 -10.49 -24.18
C ARG A 54 -21.52 -10.03 -22.76
N SER A 55 -20.32 -10.25 -22.24
CA SER A 55 -19.94 -9.82 -20.88
C SER A 55 -19.83 -8.30 -20.71
N ALA A 56 -19.62 -7.55 -21.79
CA ALA A 56 -19.61 -6.09 -21.74
C ALA A 56 -21.03 -5.51 -21.71
N LEU A 57 -22.00 -6.21 -22.30
CA LEU A 57 -23.33 -5.66 -22.60
C LEU A 57 -24.50 -6.31 -21.86
N VAL A 58 -24.33 -7.55 -21.38
CA VAL A 58 -25.38 -8.32 -20.70
C VAL A 58 -24.94 -8.63 -19.27
N GLY A 59 -25.69 -8.10 -18.29
CA GLY A 59 -25.72 -8.65 -16.94
C GLY A 59 -24.77 -8.06 -15.90
N ASN A 60 -24.07 -6.97 -16.18
CA ASN A 60 -23.20 -6.32 -15.18
C ASN A 60 -23.74 -4.94 -14.78
N MET A 61 -24.07 -4.77 -13.49
CA MET A 61 -24.46 -3.47 -12.90
C MET A 61 -23.42 -2.35 -13.13
N THR A 62 -22.20 -2.73 -13.51
CA THR A 62 -21.09 -1.83 -13.83
C THR A 62 -21.09 -1.31 -15.27
N SER A 63 -21.75 -1.98 -16.21
CA SER A 63 -21.75 -1.54 -17.61
C SER A 63 -22.59 -0.28 -17.78
N ALA A 64 -22.11 0.69 -18.57
CA ALA A 64 -22.82 1.95 -18.79
C ALA A 64 -23.94 1.86 -19.82
N LEU A 65 -23.91 0.82 -20.67
CA LEU A 65 -24.94 0.54 -21.66
C LEU A 65 -25.53 -0.85 -21.39
N SER A 66 -26.84 -0.88 -21.15
CA SER A 66 -27.61 -2.10 -20.97
C SER A 66 -28.07 -2.69 -22.31
N TRP A 67 -28.50 -3.95 -22.32
CA TRP A 67 -29.01 -4.59 -23.55
C TRP A 67 -30.27 -3.92 -24.10
N PHE A 68 -31.13 -3.41 -23.22
CA PHE A 68 -32.41 -2.80 -23.56
C PHE A 68 -32.29 -1.55 -24.46
N PRO A 69 -31.53 -0.50 -24.11
CA PRO A 69 -31.39 0.70 -24.95
C PRO A 69 -30.79 0.40 -26.33
N MET A 70 -29.96 -0.65 -26.46
CA MET A 70 -29.46 -1.07 -27.77
C MET A 70 -30.55 -1.68 -28.64
N LEU A 71 -31.36 -2.56 -28.06
CA LEU A 71 -32.48 -3.15 -28.79
C LEU A 71 -33.49 -2.06 -29.20
N ALA A 72 -33.83 -1.18 -28.26
CA ALA A 72 -34.74 -0.07 -28.52
C ALA A 72 -34.23 0.87 -29.63
N THR A 73 -32.94 1.22 -29.61
CA THR A 73 -32.34 2.06 -30.66
C THR A 73 -32.25 1.36 -32.01
N ALA A 74 -31.94 0.07 -32.04
CA ALA A 74 -31.98 -0.72 -33.27
C ALA A 74 -33.39 -0.74 -33.89
N VAL A 75 -34.43 -0.93 -33.06
CA VAL A 75 -35.83 -0.87 -33.50
C VAL A 75 -36.19 0.52 -34.04
N LEU A 76 -35.74 1.59 -33.38
CA LEU A 76 -35.97 2.96 -33.87
C LEU A 76 -35.25 3.24 -35.20
N VAL A 77 -34.03 2.73 -35.40
CA VAL A 77 -33.32 2.85 -36.68
C VAL A 77 -34.14 2.18 -37.79
N VAL A 78 -34.65 0.97 -37.56
CA VAL A 78 -35.52 0.27 -38.54
C VAL A 78 -36.80 1.06 -38.81
N ALA A 79 -37.43 1.62 -37.76
CA ALA A 79 -38.62 2.46 -37.92
C ALA A 79 -38.33 3.71 -38.78
N PHE A 80 -37.23 4.42 -38.55
CA PHE A 80 -36.85 5.58 -39.37
C PHE A 80 -36.53 5.22 -40.81
N VAL A 81 -35.89 4.06 -41.06
CA VAL A 81 -35.66 3.53 -42.42
C VAL A 81 -36.99 3.24 -43.12
N ALA A 82 -37.96 2.62 -42.42
CA ALA A 82 -39.28 2.30 -42.98
C ALA A 82 -40.08 3.56 -43.38
N ILE A 83 -39.85 4.69 -42.70
CA ILE A 83 -40.48 5.99 -42.99
C ILE A 83 -39.64 6.80 -44.00
N ARG A 84 -38.52 6.27 -44.52
CA ARG A 84 -37.58 6.92 -45.45
C ARG A 84 -36.79 8.11 -44.88
N TYR A 85 -36.64 8.19 -43.56
CA TYR A 85 -35.76 9.16 -42.88
C TYR A 85 -34.32 8.61 -42.73
N TYR A 86 -33.64 8.41 -43.87
CA TYR A 86 -32.33 7.76 -43.90
C TYR A 86 -31.24 8.51 -43.12
N PHE A 87 -31.26 9.84 -43.14
CA PHE A 87 -30.27 10.66 -42.43
C PHE A 87 -30.35 10.47 -40.90
N SER A 88 -31.57 10.54 -40.34
CA SER A 88 -31.81 10.35 -38.91
C SER A 88 -31.50 8.92 -38.46
N ALA A 89 -31.88 7.92 -39.28
CA ALA A 89 -31.51 6.53 -39.06
C ALA A 89 -29.98 6.32 -39.06
N GLY A 90 -29.28 6.91 -40.03
CA GLY A 90 -27.82 6.84 -40.14
C GLY A 90 -27.12 7.45 -38.91
N PHE A 91 -27.57 8.63 -38.46
CA PHE A 91 -27.01 9.28 -37.28
C PHE A 91 -27.20 8.44 -36.00
N LEU A 92 -28.40 7.89 -35.78
CA LEU A 92 -28.68 7.01 -34.64
C LEU A 92 -27.85 5.72 -34.69
N LEU A 93 -27.66 5.15 -35.89
CA LEU A 93 -26.81 3.98 -36.07
C LEU A 93 -25.35 4.28 -35.71
N VAL A 94 -24.82 5.42 -36.16
CA VAL A 94 -23.45 5.85 -35.81
C VAL A 94 -23.29 6.03 -34.30
N LEU A 95 -24.25 6.69 -33.64
CA LEU A 95 -24.22 6.85 -32.19
C LEU A 95 -24.29 5.51 -31.45
N LEU A 96 -25.13 4.59 -31.90
CA LEU A 96 -25.24 3.25 -31.33
C LEU A 96 -23.92 2.48 -31.48
N VAL A 97 -23.32 2.47 -32.68
CA VAL A 97 -22.04 1.81 -32.94
C VAL A 97 -20.94 2.41 -32.08
N LEU A 98 -20.87 3.74 -31.95
CA LEU A 98 -19.89 4.44 -31.12
C LEU A 98 -20.03 4.08 -29.64
N ALA A 99 -21.26 4.08 -29.12
CA ALA A 99 -21.56 3.72 -27.73
C ALA A 99 -21.21 2.26 -27.44
N ILE A 100 -21.53 1.33 -28.35
CA ILE A 100 -21.15 -0.09 -28.23
C ILE A 100 -19.62 -0.22 -28.27
N PHE A 101 -18.95 0.42 -29.22
CA PHE A 101 -17.49 0.34 -29.35
C PHE A 101 -16.78 0.80 -28.07
N ILE A 102 -17.19 1.95 -27.51
CA ILE A 102 -16.54 2.51 -26.32
C ILE A 102 -16.86 1.70 -25.06
N THR A 103 -18.06 1.18 -24.91
CA THR A 103 -18.40 0.33 -23.75
C THR A 103 -17.70 -1.03 -23.81
N VAL A 104 -17.57 -1.63 -24.99
CA VAL A 104 -16.78 -2.87 -25.19
C VAL A 104 -15.31 -2.61 -24.93
N ARG A 105 -14.76 -1.52 -25.47
CA ARG A 105 -13.37 -1.11 -25.22
C ARG A 105 -13.12 -0.91 -23.74
N GLU A 106 -14.00 -0.18 -23.04
CA GLU A 106 -13.84 0.10 -21.62
C GLU A 106 -13.93 -1.17 -20.76
N ASN A 107 -14.82 -2.10 -21.10
CA ASN A 107 -14.87 -3.41 -20.43
C ASN A 107 -13.62 -4.25 -20.67
N ASN A 108 -13.07 -4.23 -21.89
CA ASN A 108 -11.80 -4.90 -22.20
C ASN A 108 -10.63 -4.27 -21.43
N LEU A 109 -10.59 -2.93 -21.33
CA LEU A 109 -9.59 -2.23 -20.51
C LEU A 109 -9.74 -2.59 -19.03
N ARG A 110 -10.96 -2.69 -18.49
CA ARG A 110 -11.20 -3.14 -17.12
C ARG A 110 -10.66 -4.56 -16.86
N LYS A 111 -10.94 -5.50 -17.77
CA LYS A 111 -10.50 -6.90 -17.62
C LYS A 111 -9.00 -7.10 -17.80
N THR A 112 -8.33 -6.22 -18.52
CA THR A 112 -6.87 -6.26 -18.75
C THR A 112 -6.10 -5.27 -17.87
N GLU A 113 -6.77 -4.61 -16.92
CA GLU A 113 -6.16 -3.55 -16.09
C GLU A 113 -4.98 -4.08 -15.27
N ILE A 114 -5.18 -5.16 -14.52
CA ILE A 114 -4.11 -5.76 -13.72
C ILE A 114 -3.00 -6.33 -14.60
N PHE A 115 -3.32 -6.97 -15.73
CA PHE A 115 -2.30 -7.51 -16.64
C PHE A 115 -1.34 -6.42 -17.11
N ARG A 116 -1.88 -5.27 -17.51
CA ARG A 116 -1.08 -4.12 -17.97
C ARG A 116 -0.24 -3.51 -16.85
N LYS A 117 -0.72 -3.53 -15.60
CA LYS A 117 0.06 -3.09 -14.44
C LYS A 117 1.19 -4.06 -14.10
N VAL A 118 0.93 -5.36 -14.12
CA VAL A 118 1.96 -6.38 -13.90
C VAL A 118 3.02 -6.31 -15.01
N ARG A 119 2.63 -6.05 -16.27
CA ARG A 119 3.59 -5.76 -17.35
C ARG A 119 4.44 -4.52 -17.09
N SER A 120 3.89 -3.46 -16.49
CA SER A 120 4.67 -2.28 -16.07
C SER A 120 5.69 -2.65 -15.00
N VAL A 121 5.27 -3.41 -13.98
CA VAL A 121 6.15 -3.91 -12.91
C VAL A 121 7.25 -4.82 -13.47
N LEU A 122 6.94 -5.70 -14.43
CA LEU A 122 7.96 -6.50 -15.13
C LEU A 122 8.98 -5.61 -15.86
N GLY A 123 8.53 -4.52 -16.50
CA GLY A 123 9.41 -3.52 -17.08
C GLY A 123 10.33 -2.84 -16.05
N GLU A 124 9.81 -2.51 -14.87
CA GLU A 124 10.59 -1.95 -13.77
C GLU A 124 11.59 -2.96 -13.19
N ILE A 125 11.20 -4.23 -13.03
CA ILE A 125 12.11 -5.29 -12.58
C ILE A 125 13.24 -5.48 -13.61
N LYS A 126 12.92 -5.47 -14.89
CA LYS A 126 13.92 -5.56 -15.96
C LYS A 126 14.87 -4.35 -15.95
N GLY A 127 14.35 -3.13 -15.80
CA GLY A 127 15.20 -1.95 -15.59
C GLY A 127 16.09 -2.10 -14.34
N GLY A 128 15.53 -2.61 -13.24
CA GLY A 128 16.26 -2.91 -12.01
C GLY A 128 17.41 -3.90 -12.21
N THR A 129 17.23 -4.94 -13.04
CA THR A 129 18.32 -5.90 -13.32
C THR A 129 19.54 -5.27 -13.97
N GLU A 130 19.36 -4.21 -14.78
CA GLU A 130 20.46 -3.48 -15.41
C GLU A 130 21.19 -2.59 -14.38
N LEU A 131 20.43 -1.89 -13.53
CA LEU A 131 20.98 -1.08 -12.43
C LEU A 131 21.67 -1.92 -11.33
N CYS A 132 21.32 -3.21 -11.20
CA CYS A 132 21.88 -4.08 -10.16
C CYS A 132 23.39 -4.31 -10.27
N ARG A 133 24.03 -3.98 -11.39
CA ARG A 133 25.49 -4.10 -11.55
C ARG A 133 26.26 -3.21 -10.57
N GLU A 134 25.66 -2.10 -10.13
CA GLU A 134 26.25 -1.16 -9.17
C GLU A 134 25.74 -1.40 -7.75
N TRP A 135 24.87 -2.40 -7.54
CA TRP A 135 24.20 -2.61 -6.26
C TRP A 135 25.13 -3.26 -5.24
N THR A 136 25.31 -2.58 -4.10
CA THR A 136 26.19 -3.04 -3.03
C THR A 136 25.38 -3.56 -1.83
N PRO A 137 26.00 -4.33 -0.91
CA PRO A 137 25.35 -4.76 0.32
C PRO A 137 24.82 -3.61 1.19
N PHE A 138 25.36 -2.40 1.05
CA PHE A 138 24.96 -1.22 1.81
C PHE A 138 23.65 -0.59 1.31
N ASN A 139 23.23 -0.91 0.07
CA ASN A 139 21.95 -0.46 -0.46
C ASN A 139 20.76 -1.23 0.13
N TYR A 140 21.02 -2.40 0.74
CA TYR A 140 20.00 -3.14 1.47
C TYR A 140 19.76 -2.54 2.87
N PRO A 141 18.56 -2.70 3.44
CA PRO A 141 18.32 -2.39 4.84
C PRO A 141 19.35 -3.07 5.75
N HIS A 142 19.74 -2.37 6.82
CA HIS A 142 20.69 -2.89 7.78
C HIS A 142 20.22 -4.24 8.35
N GLN A 143 21.11 -5.25 8.41
CA GLN A 143 20.76 -6.62 8.83
C GLN A 143 20.07 -6.67 10.21
N CYS A 144 20.60 -5.90 11.15
CA CYS A 144 20.09 -5.82 12.51
C CYS A 144 19.12 -4.66 12.73
N SER A 145 18.44 -4.18 11.69
CA SER A 145 17.33 -3.23 11.84
C SER A 145 16.28 -3.81 12.80
N PRO A 146 15.61 -2.97 13.62
CA PRO A 146 14.56 -3.46 14.51
C PRO A 146 13.46 -4.12 13.67
N LEU A 147 12.84 -5.16 14.23
CA LEU A 147 11.73 -5.84 13.61
C LEU A 147 10.51 -4.92 13.63
N SER A 148 9.93 -4.66 12.46
CA SER A 148 8.67 -3.95 12.31
C SER A 148 7.63 -4.91 11.74
N PRO A 149 6.41 -4.98 12.30
CA PRO A 149 5.36 -5.83 11.73
C PRO A 149 4.91 -5.37 10.33
N CYS A 150 5.23 -4.13 9.94
CA CYS A 150 4.81 -3.53 8.67
C CYS A 150 5.85 -3.71 7.57
N VAL A 151 7.10 -3.99 7.94
CA VAL A 151 8.21 -4.15 7.01
C VAL A 151 8.80 -5.54 7.24
N THR A 152 8.29 -6.51 6.47
CA THR A 152 8.71 -7.90 6.56
C THR A 152 10.01 -8.10 5.77
N LEU A 153 11.12 -8.21 6.50
CA LEU A 153 12.45 -8.46 5.95
C LEU A 153 12.95 -9.84 6.36
N GLN A 154 13.75 -10.45 5.48
CA GLN A 154 14.33 -11.78 5.64
C GLN A 154 15.82 -11.74 5.35
N TRP A 155 16.62 -12.27 6.28
CA TRP A 155 18.04 -12.50 6.04
C TRP A 155 18.20 -13.53 4.93
N THR A 156 18.84 -13.13 3.85
CA THR A 156 18.97 -13.90 2.61
C THR A 156 20.41 -13.82 2.12
N TYR A 157 20.96 -14.92 1.63
CA TYR A 157 22.26 -14.92 0.98
C TYR A 157 22.14 -14.40 -0.45
N ARG A 158 22.74 -13.22 -0.70
CA ARG A 158 22.90 -12.59 -2.02
C ARG A 158 24.36 -12.31 -2.29
N ASP A 159 24.86 -12.69 -3.46
CA ASP A 159 26.24 -12.42 -3.88
C ASP A 159 27.28 -12.88 -2.83
N GLY A 160 27.01 -14.01 -2.17
CA GLY A 160 27.85 -14.60 -1.11
C GLY A 160 27.81 -13.88 0.25
N LYS A 161 26.95 -12.88 0.42
CA LYS A 161 26.78 -12.11 1.68
C LYS A 161 25.35 -12.20 2.20
N ILE A 162 25.20 -12.13 3.53
CA ILE A 162 23.88 -12.04 4.15
C ILE A 162 23.37 -10.61 3.99
N VAL A 163 22.19 -10.44 3.40
CA VAL A 163 21.52 -9.15 3.26
C VAL A 163 20.10 -9.23 3.80
N ASN A 164 19.54 -8.09 4.19
CA ASN A 164 18.16 -8.02 4.67
C ASN A 164 17.23 -7.72 3.49
N LEU A 165 16.47 -8.71 3.04
CA LEU A 165 15.66 -8.61 1.82
C LEU A 165 14.15 -8.58 2.14
N PRO A 166 13.35 -7.69 1.52
CA PRO A 166 11.90 -7.75 1.59
C PRO A 166 11.34 -9.08 1.06
N TRP A 167 10.31 -9.61 1.73
CA TRP A 167 9.69 -10.88 1.34
C TRP A 167 9.17 -10.89 -0.11
N ALA A 168 8.74 -9.74 -0.62
CA ALA A 168 8.26 -9.61 -2.00
C ALA A 168 9.33 -9.87 -3.07
N LEU A 169 10.62 -9.82 -2.70
CA LEU A 169 11.76 -10.05 -3.60
C LEU A 169 12.41 -11.43 -3.41
N LEU A 170 11.85 -12.28 -2.54
CA LEU A 170 12.31 -13.66 -2.37
C LEU A 170 11.89 -14.52 -3.56
N VAL A 171 12.78 -15.41 -3.99
CA VAL A 171 12.55 -16.32 -5.11
C VAL A 171 12.85 -17.77 -4.77
N ARG A 172 12.35 -18.70 -5.59
CA ARG A 172 12.71 -20.12 -5.50
C ARG A 172 14.24 -20.34 -5.62
N GLY A 173 14.76 -21.18 -4.75
CA GLY A 173 16.19 -21.47 -4.61
C GLY A 173 16.96 -20.45 -3.76
N ASP A 174 16.29 -19.44 -3.18
CA ASP A 174 16.95 -18.53 -2.24
C ASP A 174 17.34 -19.24 -0.95
N HIS A 175 18.54 -18.94 -0.48
CA HIS A 175 19.03 -19.41 0.81
C HIS A 175 18.73 -18.33 1.85
N ILE A 176 17.85 -18.64 2.80
CA ILE A 176 17.42 -17.75 3.86
C ILE A 176 17.92 -18.22 5.22
N VAL A 177 18.20 -17.28 6.11
CA VAL A 177 18.57 -17.55 7.50
C VAL A 177 17.33 -17.41 8.37
N MET A 178 16.78 -18.55 8.80
CA MET A 178 15.64 -18.64 9.72
C MET A 178 16.14 -18.49 11.15
N ARG A 179 15.73 -17.41 11.82
CA ARG A 179 16.05 -17.13 13.21
C ARG A 179 14.97 -17.67 14.15
N PRO A 180 15.31 -17.98 15.40
CA PRO A 180 14.31 -18.41 16.39
C PRO A 180 13.24 -17.34 16.59
N GLY A 181 11.97 -17.75 16.66
CA GLY A 181 10.80 -16.89 16.78
C GLY A 181 10.33 -16.26 15.47
N GLN A 182 10.99 -16.55 14.33
CA GLN A 182 10.65 -15.98 13.04
C GLN A 182 9.67 -16.88 12.25
N VAL A 183 8.64 -16.26 11.67
CA VAL A 183 7.67 -16.91 10.79
C VAL A 183 8.31 -17.19 9.42
N SER A 184 8.08 -18.38 8.88
CA SER A 184 8.55 -18.77 7.55
C SER A 184 7.84 -17.96 6.45
N PRO A 185 8.58 -17.32 5.52
CA PRO A 185 8.00 -16.52 4.43
C PRO A 185 7.21 -17.35 3.41
N GLY A 186 7.46 -18.64 3.34
CA GLY A 186 6.85 -19.57 2.38
C GLY A 186 7.23 -21.00 2.72
N THR A 187 7.01 -21.92 1.80
CA THR A 187 7.51 -23.29 1.96
C THR A 187 9.03 -23.31 1.81
N CYS A 188 9.74 -23.72 2.86
CA CYS A 188 11.20 -23.79 2.86
C CYS A 188 11.71 -25.05 3.56
N THR A 189 12.86 -25.54 3.11
CA THR A 189 13.50 -26.75 3.64
C THR A 189 14.89 -26.43 4.15
N GLU A 190 15.24 -26.95 5.32
CA GLU A 190 16.59 -26.84 5.85
C GLU A 190 17.59 -27.51 4.90
N ILE A 191 18.78 -26.93 4.71
CA ILE A 191 19.83 -27.50 3.85
C ILE A 191 20.21 -28.93 4.28
N SER A 192 20.15 -29.22 5.58
CA SER A 192 20.44 -30.56 6.12
C SER A 192 19.33 -31.58 5.86
N GLY A 193 18.18 -31.16 5.32
CA GLY A 193 17.00 -31.98 5.06
C GLY A 193 16.23 -32.43 6.30
N LYS A 194 16.66 -32.03 7.51
CA LYS A 194 16.06 -32.50 8.78
C LYS A 194 14.70 -31.86 9.07
N ARG A 195 14.45 -30.65 8.57
CA ARG A 195 13.26 -29.85 8.87
C ARG A 195 12.73 -29.16 7.62
N SER A 196 11.42 -29.15 7.48
CA SER A 196 10.69 -28.40 6.46
C SER A 196 9.65 -27.52 7.15
N PHE A 197 9.52 -26.28 6.71
CA PHE A 197 8.55 -25.33 7.22
C PHE A 197 7.57 -24.94 6.12
N LYS A 198 6.28 -24.90 6.46
CA LYS A 198 5.24 -24.33 5.59
C LYS A 198 5.12 -22.83 5.82
N CYS A 199 4.46 -22.15 4.88
CA CYS A 199 4.13 -20.73 5.02
C CYS A 199 3.34 -20.49 6.32
N GLY A 200 3.80 -19.53 7.15
CA GLY A 200 3.17 -19.19 8.42
C GLY A 200 3.65 -20.02 9.63
N GLU A 201 4.46 -21.06 9.44
CA GLU A 201 5.05 -21.79 10.56
C GLU A 201 6.24 -21.04 11.15
N THR A 202 6.34 -21.02 12.49
CA THR A 202 7.42 -20.31 13.18
C THR A 202 8.53 -21.26 13.60
N TYR A 203 9.77 -20.89 13.31
CA TYR A 203 10.91 -21.62 13.83
C TYR A 203 11.05 -21.36 15.34
N GLY A 204 10.84 -22.39 16.15
CA GLY A 204 10.93 -22.29 17.60
C GLY A 204 11.25 -23.62 18.26
N LEU A 205 11.22 -23.63 19.59
CA LEU A 205 11.31 -24.85 20.36
C LEU A 205 10.00 -25.63 20.21
N THR A 206 10.08 -26.94 20.02
CA THR A 206 8.91 -27.82 19.89
C THR A 206 8.40 -28.35 21.22
N LYS A 207 9.17 -28.22 22.32
CA LYS A 207 8.77 -28.69 23.63
C LYS A 207 8.53 -27.51 24.59
N PRO A 208 7.34 -27.43 25.22
CA PRO A 208 7.11 -26.46 26.27
C PRO A 208 8.09 -26.71 27.42
N MET A 209 8.63 -25.63 27.97
CA MET A 209 9.71 -25.69 28.94
C MET A 209 9.22 -25.05 30.24
N GLU A 210 9.36 -25.77 31.35
CA GLU A 210 8.95 -25.25 32.65
C GLU A 210 9.72 -23.96 33.00
N PRO A 211 9.05 -22.98 33.65
CA PRO A 211 9.69 -21.73 34.05
C PRO A 211 10.84 -22.02 35.04
N PRO A 212 12.04 -21.48 34.78
CA PRO A 212 13.19 -21.77 35.62
C PRO A 212 13.03 -21.12 37.01
N LYS A 213 13.07 -21.92 38.08
CA LYS A 213 12.98 -21.46 39.49
C LYS A 213 14.25 -20.76 39.99
N ARG A 214 15.37 -20.91 39.26
CA ARG A 214 16.70 -20.35 39.56
C ARG A 214 17.32 -19.80 38.27
N PRO A 215 18.29 -18.87 38.34
CA PRO A 215 19.02 -18.44 37.15
C PRO A 215 19.74 -19.64 36.53
N ILE A 216 19.43 -19.95 35.27
CA ILE A 216 20.02 -21.07 34.53
C ILE A 216 20.68 -20.48 33.28
N ALA A 217 21.94 -20.82 33.07
CA ALA A 217 22.64 -20.51 31.83
C ALA A 217 22.03 -21.34 30.68
N ARG A 218 21.64 -20.67 29.59
CA ARG A 218 21.08 -21.33 28.40
C ARG A 218 21.85 -20.90 27.17
N ALA A 219 22.13 -21.85 26.30
CA ALA A 219 22.63 -21.55 24.97
C ALA A 219 21.48 -21.04 24.09
N PRO A 220 21.66 -19.92 23.37
CA PRO A 220 20.66 -19.44 22.44
C PRO A 220 20.49 -20.43 21.29
N ILE A 221 19.25 -20.60 20.83
CA ILE A 221 18.91 -21.47 19.70
C ILE A 221 19.69 -21.01 18.46
N PRO A 222 20.34 -21.93 17.71
CA PRO A 222 21.10 -21.57 16.52
C PRO A 222 20.17 -21.19 15.36
N ASP A 223 20.67 -20.33 14.49
CA ASP A 223 20.02 -19.96 13.24
C ASP A 223 20.07 -21.15 12.26
N LEU A 224 19.00 -21.34 11.49
CA LEU A 224 18.93 -22.38 10.47
C LEU A 224 19.06 -21.75 9.09
N THR A 225 19.80 -22.40 8.20
CA THR A 225 19.79 -22.00 6.78
C THR A 225 18.81 -22.90 6.03
N CYS A 226 17.82 -22.28 5.41
CA CYS A 226 16.76 -22.95 4.67
C CYS A 226 16.75 -22.48 3.21
N VAL A 227 16.34 -23.35 2.31
CA VAL A 227 16.14 -23.05 0.90
C VAL A 227 14.65 -22.83 0.65
N VAL A 228 14.31 -21.72 0.00
CA VAL A 228 12.94 -21.38 -0.41
C VAL A 228 12.56 -22.23 -1.61
N GLU A 229 11.50 -23.02 -1.51
CA GLU A 229 11.07 -23.90 -2.61
C GLU A 229 10.23 -23.16 -3.65
N VAL A 230 9.37 -22.25 -3.19
CA VAL A 230 8.39 -21.53 -4.02
C VAL A 230 8.51 -20.04 -3.78
N THR A 231 8.50 -19.25 -4.85
CA THR A 231 8.49 -17.78 -4.84
C THR A 231 7.20 -17.29 -4.14
N PRO A 232 7.29 -16.69 -2.93
CA PRO A 232 6.10 -16.39 -2.10
C PRO A 232 5.19 -15.32 -2.70
N TYR A 233 5.74 -14.38 -3.47
CA TYR A 233 4.96 -13.33 -4.12
C TYR A 233 3.93 -13.87 -5.14
N LEU A 234 4.17 -15.05 -5.73
CA LEU A 234 3.31 -15.61 -6.78
C LEU A 234 1.90 -15.94 -6.27
N ASP A 235 1.76 -16.36 -5.01
CA ASP A 235 0.45 -16.69 -4.46
C ASP A 235 -0.41 -15.44 -4.25
N ASN A 236 0.22 -14.32 -3.84
CA ASN A 236 -0.44 -13.01 -3.78
C ASN A 236 -0.84 -12.54 -5.18
N LEU A 237 0.02 -12.74 -6.17
CA LEU A 237 -0.27 -12.37 -7.57
C LEU A 237 -1.43 -13.19 -8.14
N ARG A 238 -1.44 -14.52 -7.97
CA ARG A 238 -2.54 -15.40 -8.40
C ARG A 238 -3.86 -14.99 -7.75
N THR A 239 -3.86 -14.82 -6.43
CA THR A 239 -5.05 -14.39 -5.67
C THR A 239 -5.56 -13.04 -6.18
N THR A 240 -4.67 -12.11 -6.53
CA THR A 240 -5.05 -10.82 -7.11
C THR A 240 -5.63 -10.97 -8.51
N LEU A 241 -5.00 -11.77 -9.39
CA LEU A 241 -5.46 -12.00 -10.76
C LEU A 241 -6.81 -12.74 -10.81
N ASP A 242 -7.08 -13.62 -9.86
CA ASP A 242 -8.37 -14.32 -9.76
C ASP A 242 -9.48 -13.43 -9.22
N ASN A 243 -9.18 -12.58 -8.21
CA ASN A 243 -10.20 -11.86 -7.45
C ASN A 243 -10.37 -10.38 -7.80
N PHE A 244 -9.51 -9.75 -8.61
CA PHE A 244 -9.56 -8.30 -8.82
C PHE A 244 -10.88 -7.79 -9.45
N LEU A 245 -11.60 -8.65 -10.18
CA LEU A 245 -12.92 -8.34 -10.75
C LEU A 245 -14.06 -8.58 -9.77
N ASN A 246 -13.85 -9.36 -8.71
CA ASN A 246 -14.83 -9.72 -7.69
C ASN A 246 -14.97 -8.61 -6.64
N ARG A 247 -15.08 -7.36 -7.10
CA ARG A 247 -15.29 -6.19 -6.24
C ARG A 247 -16.77 -5.81 -6.24
N PRO A 248 -17.32 -5.42 -5.08
CA PRO A 248 -18.68 -4.91 -5.02
C PRO A 248 -18.81 -3.64 -5.87
N THR A 249 -19.98 -3.44 -6.46
CA THR A 249 -20.26 -2.24 -7.24
C THR A 249 -20.38 -1.03 -6.33
N THR A 250 -19.81 0.10 -6.73
CA THR A 250 -19.94 1.38 -6.02
C THR A 250 -21.40 1.83 -5.92
N ILE A 251 -21.73 2.55 -4.85
CA ILE A 251 -23.08 3.11 -4.61
C ILE A 251 -23.52 3.97 -5.80
N ILE A 252 -22.61 4.80 -6.33
CA ILE A 252 -22.87 5.66 -7.49
C ILE A 252 -23.27 4.83 -8.72
N ASN A 253 -22.59 3.71 -8.99
CA ASN A 253 -22.96 2.83 -10.11
C ASN A 253 -24.28 2.09 -9.86
N GLN A 254 -24.60 1.74 -8.61
CA GLN A 254 -25.90 1.16 -8.25
C GLN A 254 -27.05 2.16 -8.47
N GLN A 255 -26.90 3.40 -7.99
CA GLN A 255 -27.88 4.47 -8.18
C GLN A 255 -28.07 4.80 -9.65
N ARG A 256 -26.98 4.88 -10.41
CA ARG A 256 -27.03 5.03 -11.87
C ARG A 256 -27.80 3.89 -12.53
N HIS A 257 -27.55 2.64 -12.15
CA HIS A 257 -28.27 1.50 -12.72
C HIS A 257 -29.77 1.56 -12.40
N LEU A 258 -30.14 1.89 -11.16
CA LEU A 258 -31.54 2.05 -10.77
C LEU A 258 -32.21 3.19 -11.55
N LEU A 259 -31.66 4.40 -11.50
CA LEU A 259 -32.28 5.57 -12.12
C LEU A 259 -32.32 5.46 -13.64
N ILE A 260 -31.18 5.18 -14.26
CA ILE A 260 -31.05 5.27 -15.71
C ILE A 260 -31.53 3.98 -16.38
N THR A 261 -31.10 2.81 -15.90
CA THR A 261 -31.48 1.55 -16.55
C THR A 261 -32.89 1.09 -16.15
N LYS A 262 -33.25 1.16 -14.87
CA LYS A 262 -34.58 0.69 -14.43
C LYS A 262 -35.67 1.76 -14.63
N CYS A 263 -35.51 2.94 -14.04
CA CYS A 263 -36.58 3.95 -14.07
C CYS A 263 -36.73 4.60 -15.44
N ILE A 264 -35.67 5.18 -16.01
CA ILE A 264 -35.76 5.93 -17.28
C ILE A 264 -35.87 4.97 -18.47
N GLN A 265 -34.91 4.05 -18.63
CA GLN A 265 -34.85 3.18 -19.80
C GLN A 265 -35.94 2.12 -19.82
N GLN A 266 -36.22 1.39 -18.74
CA GLN A 266 -37.22 0.31 -18.79
C GLN A 266 -38.64 0.84 -18.59
N TRP A 267 -38.91 1.50 -17.46
CA TRP A 267 -40.25 1.98 -17.15
C TRP A 267 -40.65 3.22 -17.95
N GLY A 268 -39.78 4.23 -18.02
CA GLY A 268 -40.05 5.46 -18.78
C GLY A 268 -40.28 5.20 -20.26
N PHE A 269 -39.45 4.35 -20.88
CA PHE A 269 -39.66 3.93 -22.27
C PHE A 269 -41.00 3.22 -22.47
N LEU A 270 -41.35 2.28 -21.59
CA LEU A 270 -42.61 1.54 -21.70
C LEU A 270 -43.83 2.47 -21.57
N VAL A 271 -43.82 3.37 -20.59
CA VAL A 271 -44.91 4.32 -20.35
C VAL A 271 -45.09 5.27 -21.53
N VAL A 272 -43.99 5.85 -22.06
CA VAL A 272 -44.07 6.77 -23.20
C VAL A 272 -44.47 6.06 -24.49
N LEU A 273 -44.00 4.83 -24.70
CA LEU A 273 -44.44 4.02 -25.84
C LEU A 273 -45.95 3.74 -25.75
N LEU A 274 -46.45 3.31 -24.59
CA LEU A 274 -47.88 3.05 -24.40
C LEU A 274 -48.72 4.32 -24.57
N LEU A 275 -48.31 5.43 -23.97
CA LEU A 275 -49.01 6.72 -24.08
C LEU A 275 -49.11 7.17 -25.55
N THR A 276 -47.99 7.11 -26.29
CA THR A 276 -47.95 7.55 -27.69
C THR A 276 -48.75 6.63 -28.61
N LEU A 277 -48.77 5.32 -28.35
CA LEU A 277 -49.62 4.37 -29.07
C LEU A 277 -51.11 4.57 -28.77
N ILE A 278 -51.49 4.82 -27.51
CA ILE A 278 -52.89 5.10 -27.12
C ILE A 278 -53.38 6.40 -27.77
N VAL A 279 -52.61 7.48 -27.67
CA VAL A 279 -52.94 8.76 -28.32
C VAL A 279 -52.99 8.60 -29.84
N GLY A 280 -52.06 7.82 -30.42
CA GLY A 280 -52.05 7.48 -31.84
C GLY A 280 -53.30 6.70 -32.27
N ALA A 281 -53.74 5.72 -31.48
CA ALA A 281 -54.95 4.95 -31.72
C ALA A 281 -56.20 5.83 -31.62
N LEU A 282 -56.34 6.65 -30.58
CA LEU A 282 -57.46 7.58 -30.43
C LEU A 282 -57.56 8.57 -31.60
N ARG A 283 -56.40 9.05 -32.09
CA ARG A 283 -56.33 9.90 -33.30
C ARG A 283 -56.70 9.14 -34.57
N TYR A 284 -56.29 7.88 -34.71
CA TYR A 284 -56.63 7.05 -35.87
C TYR A 284 -58.13 6.68 -35.91
N LEU A 285 -58.73 6.38 -34.75
CA LEU A 285 -60.15 6.08 -34.62
C LEU A 285 -61.07 7.32 -34.71
N GLY A 286 -60.52 8.52 -34.86
CA GLY A 286 -61.30 9.75 -35.07
C GLY A 286 -61.93 10.34 -33.81
N PHE A 287 -61.58 9.84 -32.61
CA PHE A 287 -62.04 10.40 -31.34
C PHE A 287 -61.35 11.73 -30.97
N TYR A 288 -60.24 12.09 -31.64
CA TYR A 288 -59.43 13.26 -31.30
C TYR A 288 -58.90 13.97 -32.57
N PHE A 289 -59.10 15.30 -32.69
CA PHE A 289 -58.77 16.16 -33.84
C PHE A 289 -59.36 15.71 -35.20
N ASN A 290 -60.70 15.67 -35.30
CA ASN A 290 -61.36 15.51 -36.59
C ASN A 290 -60.99 16.66 -37.55
N GLY A 291 -60.34 16.33 -38.67
CA GLY A 291 -60.46 17.11 -39.90
C GLY A 291 -59.35 18.12 -40.28
N LYS A 292 -58.15 18.13 -39.68
CA LYS A 292 -57.12 19.13 -40.07
C LYS A 292 -55.82 18.62 -40.72
N VAL A 293 -55.49 17.32 -40.71
CA VAL A 293 -54.25 16.79 -41.34
C VAL A 293 -54.48 15.36 -41.86
N PRO A 294 -54.01 14.99 -43.07
CA PRO A 294 -54.09 13.60 -43.56
C PRO A 294 -53.35 12.63 -42.63
N THR A 295 -54.07 11.62 -42.12
CA THR A 295 -53.58 10.65 -41.13
C THR A 295 -52.87 9.48 -41.80
N ASN A 296 -51.63 9.69 -42.22
CA ASN A 296 -50.76 8.56 -42.63
C ASN A 296 -50.46 7.68 -41.41
N TRP A 297 -50.87 6.40 -41.45
CA TRP A 297 -50.65 5.44 -40.36
C TRP A 297 -49.17 5.32 -39.97
N ARG A 298 -48.25 5.42 -40.94
CA ARG A 298 -46.79 5.42 -40.72
C ARG A 298 -46.35 6.59 -39.83
N ASN A 299 -46.93 7.77 -40.01
CA ASN A 299 -46.58 8.94 -39.21
C ASN A 299 -47.17 8.83 -37.80
N VAL A 300 -48.39 8.30 -37.67
CA VAL A 300 -49.09 8.18 -36.39
C VAL A 300 -48.46 7.10 -35.49
N PHE A 301 -48.16 5.92 -36.04
CA PHE A 301 -47.70 4.76 -35.26
C PHE A 301 -46.19 4.52 -35.29
N LEU A 302 -45.44 5.08 -36.25
CA LEU A 302 -43.98 4.91 -36.29
C LEU A 302 -43.26 6.23 -35.97
N LEU A 303 -43.59 7.33 -36.65
CA LEU A 303 -42.85 8.60 -36.48
C LEU A 303 -43.07 9.22 -35.11
N ASN A 304 -44.33 9.34 -34.66
CA ASN A 304 -44.64 10.00 -33.39
C ASN A 304 -44.07 9.23 -32.18
N PRO A 305 -44.22 7.90 -32.07
CA PRO A 305 -43.57 7.15 -30.99
C PRO A 305 -42.04 7.21 -31.10
N ALA A 306 -41.46 7.12 -32.29
CA ALA A 306 -40.01 7.20 -32.46
C ALA A 306 -39.43 8.55 -32.02
N ALA A 307 -40.10 9.65 -32.35
CA ALA A 307 -39.71 10.99 -31.93
C ALA A 307 -39.86 11.18 -30.40
N ALA A 308 -40.91 10.62 -29.79
CA ALA A 308 -41.13 10.71 -28.35
C ALA A 308 -40.17 9.83 -27.53
N LEU A 309 -39.69 8.72 -28.09
CA LEU A 309 -38.78 7.79 -27.41
C LEU A 309 -37.31 8.21 -27.50
N LEU A 310 -36.94 9.01 -28.51
CA LEU A 310 -35.56 9.42 -28.75
C LEU A 310 -34.91 10.16 -27.56
N PRO A 311 -35.57 11.11 -26.87
CA PRO A 311 -35.01 11.77 -25.69
C PRO A 311 -34.79 10.84 -24.48
N ILE A 312 -35.52 9.73 -24.40
CA ILE A 312 -35.45 8.78 -23.27
C ILE A 312 -34.26 7.84 -23.42
N LEU A 313 -33.76 7.64 -24.64
CA LEU A 313 -32.64 6.77 -24.94
C LEU A 313 -31.31 7.49 -24.71
N PRO A 314 -30.55 7.15 -23.67
CA PRO A 314 -29.39 7.92 -23.29
C PRO A 314 -28.16 7.41 -24.07
N LEU A 315 -28.17 7.57 -25.40
CA LEU A 315 -27.10 7.10 -26.29
C LEU A 315 -25.75 7.77 -26.03
N VAL A 316 -25.75 9.05 -25.66
CA VAL A 316 -24.55 9.82 -25.34
C VAL A 316 -24.08 9.58 -23.90
N PHE A 317 -24.96 9.08 -23.03
CA PHE A 317 -24.68 8.93 -21.62
C PHE A 317 -23.49 8.00 -21.31
N PRO A 318 -23.33 6.80 -21.93
CA PRO A 318 -22.15 5.98 -21.68
C PRO A 318 -20.84 6.70 -21.96
N MET A 319 -20.81 7.52 -23.01
CA MET A 319 -19.63 8.31 -23.39
C MET A 319 -19.30 9.34 -22.31
N LEU A 320 -20.30 10.14 -21.95
CA LEU A 320 -20.18 11.18 -20.92
C LEU A 320 -19.85 10.59 -19.54
N TRP A 321 -20.46 9.44 -19.21
CA TRP A 321 -20.20 8.72 -17.97
C TRP A 321 -18.77 8.21 -17.89
N ILE A 322 -18.23 7.67 -18.97
CA ILE A 322 -16.83 7.20 -18.98
C ILE A 322 -15.90 8.41 -18.90
N THR A 323 -16.13 9.47 -19.69
CA THR A 323 -15.23 10.64 -19.70
C THR A 323 -15.20 11.38 -18.36
N ILE A 324 -16.34 11.52 -17.67
CA ILE A 324 -16.40 12.18 -16.36
C ILE A 324 -15.67 11.38 -15.27
N ASN A 325 -15.79 10.05 -15.27
CA ASN A 325 -15.07 9.20 -14.34
C ASN A 325 -13.56 9.20 -14.62
N LEU A 326 -13.17 9.17 -15.90
CA LEU A 326 -11.77 9.32 -16.31
C LEU A 326 -11.23 10.70 -15.93
N TRP A 327 -12.04 11.75 -16.01
CA TRP A 327 -11.64 13.10 -15.61
C TRP A 327 -11.45 13.22 -14.09
N GLY A 328 -12.36 12.67 -13.30
CA GLY A 328 -12.22 12.63 -11.84
C GLY A 328 -10.95 11.87 -11.42
N THR A 329 -10.66 10.75 -12.08
CA THR A 329 -9.44 9.96 -11.80
C THR A 329 -8.18 10.66 -12.28
N ALA A 330 -8.22 11.39 -13.40
CA ALA A 330 -7.11 12.24 -13.84
C ALA A 330 -6.79 13.35 -12.85
N ARG A 331 -7.81 13.97 -12.24
CA ARG A 331 -7.62 14.97 -11.19
C ARG A 331 -6.96 14.37 -9.95
N LEU A 332 -7.37 13.17 -9.54
CA LEU A 332 -6.78 12.46 -8.42
C LEU A 332 -5.32 12.05 -8.69
N GLU A 333 -5.03 11.50 -9.87
CA GLU A 333 -3.66 11.11 -10.27
C GLU A 333 -2.76 12.35 -10.37
N ALA A 334 -3.27 13.45 -10.93
CA ALA A 334 -2.56 14.72 -10.96
C ALA A 334 -2.25 15.23 -9.53
N LEU A 335 -3.20 15.14 -8.61
CA LEU A 335 -3.00 15.55 -7.22
C LEU A 335 -1.95 14.69 -6.50
N LEU A 336 -1.97 13.36 -6.70
CA LEU A 336 -0.99 12.45 -6.11
C LEU A 336 0.41 12.59 -6.71
N SER A 337 0.51 13.06 -7.96
CA SER A 337 1.80 13.30 -8.61
C SER A 337 2.50 14.58 -8.12
N ILE A 338 1.81 15.45 -7.39
CA ILE A 338 2.42 16.64 -6.81
C ILE A 338 3.31 16.20 -5.64
N PRO A 339 4.60 16.59 -5.60
CA PRO A 339 5.48 16.23 -4.50
C PRO A 339 4.88 16.69 -3.16
N GLN A 340 4.82 15.80 -2.18
CA GLN A 340 4.25 16.13 -0.87
C GLN A 340 4.96 17.30 -0.18
N SER A 341 6.24 17.55 -0.50
CA SER A 341 6.99 18.72 -0.03
C SER A 341 6.39 20.04 -0.54
N VAL A 342 5.85 20.06 -1.76
CA VAL A 342 5.19 21.24 -2.35
C VAL A 342 3.82 21.45 -1.72
N MET A 343 3.01 20.38 -1.57
CA MET A 343 1.72 20.47 -0.86
C MET A 343 1.90 20.94 0.59
N ARG A 344 2.92 20.44 1.30
CA ARG A 344 3.20 20.85 2.68
C ARG A 344 3.77 22.25 2.79
N ALA A 345 4.56 22.72 1.82
CA ALA A 345 5.05 24.11 1.81
C ALA A 345 3.92 25.13 1.63
N GLU A 346 2.86 24.79 0.88
CA GLU A 346 1.65 25.61 0.78
C GLU A 346 0.84 25.59 2.09
N VAL A 347 0.68 24.41 2.70
CA VAL A 347 -0.01 24.23 3.98
C VAL A 347 0.72 24.90 5.16
N GLN A 348 2.06 24.93 5.16
CA GLN A 348 2.85 25.63 6.19
C GLN A 348 2.66 27.15 6.12
N LYS A 349 2.50 27.71 4.91
CA LYS A 349 2.20 29.13 4.75
C LYS A 349 0.82 29.48 5.31
N SER A 350 -0.19 28.62 5.11
CA SER A 350 -1.52 28.83 5.68
C SER A 350 -1.54 28.67 7.21
N PHE A 351 -0.75 27.75 7.78
CA PHE A 351 -0.66 27.59 9.25
C PHE A 351 -0.09 28.82 9.97
N GLN A 352 0.72 29.63 9.30
CA GLN A 352 1.24 30.88 9.86
C GLN A 352 0.17 31.99 9.86
N GLU A 353 -0.86 31.88 9.01
CA GLU A 353 -1.88 32.91 8.80
C GLU A 353 -3.17 32.66 9.61
N ASP A 354 -3.55 31.41 9.90
CA ASP A 354 -4.80 31.07 10.62
C ASP A 354 -4.54 30.24 11.89
N LEU A 355 -4.44 30.89 13.05
CA LEU A 355 -4.17 30.25 14.35
C LEU A 355 -5.44 29.62 14.99
N ASP A 356 -6.65 29.94 14.50
CA ASP A 356 -7.90 29.63 15.20
C ASP A 356 -8.65 28.38 14.67
N THR A 357 -8.23 27.77 13.55
CA THR A 357 -8.79 26.51 13.03
C THR A 357 -7.73 25.68 12.30
N PRO A 358 -7.32 24.50 12.81
CA PRO A 358 -6.25 23.69 12.22
C PRO A 358 -6.78 22.79 11.10
N THR A 359 -7.57 23.35 10.18
CA THR A 359 -7.95 22.68 8.94
C THR A 359 -7.26 23.43 7.82
N GLY A 360 -6.10 22.93 7.37
CA GLY A 360 -5.44 23.51 6.19
C GLY A 360 -6.42 23.55 5.02
N ASP A 361 -6.65 24.74 4.47
CA ASP A 361 -7.51 24.98 3.32
C ASP A 361 -6.90 24.33 2.07
N LEU A 362 -7.11 23.02 1.94
CA LEU A 362 -6.80 22.26 0.73
C LEU A 362 -7.71 22.68 -0.46
N ASP A 363 -8.65 23.59 -0.23
CA ASP A 363 -9.63 24.10 -1.18
C ASP A 363 -9.03 24.95 -2.30
N HIS A 364 -7.74 25.29 -2.23
CA HIS A 364 -7.07 26.17 -3.20
C HIS A 364 -5.95 25.55 -4.02
N VAL A 365 -5.75 24.23 -3.99
CA VAL A 365 -4.80 23.56 -4.90
C VAL A 365 -5.34 23.60 -6.34
N LYS A 366 -5.04 24.69 -7.05
CA LYS A 366 -5.40 24.87 -8.46
C LYS A 366 -4.54 23.96 -9.32
N LEU A 367 -5.07 22.77 -9.61
CA LEU A 367 -4.42 21.82 -10.51
C LEU A 367 -4.31 22.41 -11.93
N PRO A 368 -3.11 22.47 -12.52
CA PRO A 368 -2.93 22.98 -13.87
C PRO A 368 -3.67 22.09 -14.88
N ARG A 369 -4.58 22.69 -15.66
CA ARG A 369 -5.44 21.98 -16.62
C ARG A 369 -4.65 21.14 -17.61
N ARG A 370 -3.45 21.56 -18.00
CA ARG A 370 -2.56 20.83 -18.92
C ARG A 370 -2.11 19.48 -18.36
N ILE A 371 -1.85 19.40 -17.05
CA ILE A 371 -1.45 18.15 -16.40
C ILE A 371 -2.66 17.22 -16.30
N VAL A 372 -3.82 17.75 -15.91
CA VAL A 372 -5.06 16.98 -15.85
C VAL A 372 -5.47 16.43 -17.22
N THR A 373 -5.37 17.23 -18.29
CA THR A 373 -5.67 16.74 -19.66
C THR A 373 -4.67 15.72 -20.15
N TYR A 374 -3.37 15.84 -19.79
CA TYR A 374 -2.36 14.83 -20.07
C TYR A 374 -2.70 13.49 -19.41
N TYR A 375 -2.98 13.49 -18.10
CA TYR A 375 -3.40 12.28 -17.40
C TYR A 375 -4.71 11.74 -17.93
N TRP A 376 -5.69 12.60 -18.23
CA TRP A 376 -6.96 12.18 -18.81
C TRP A 376 -6.79 11.44 -20.15
N TRP A 377 -5.90 11.94 -21.03
CA TRP A 377 -5.56 11.27 -22.28
C TRP A 377 -4.83 9.95 -22.04
N ARG A 378 -3.86 9.93 -21.12
CA ARG A 378 -3.14 8.71 -20.70
C ARG A 378 -4.12 7.64 -20.19
N LEU A 379 -5.05 8.02 -19.32
CA LEU A 379 -6.12 7.15 -18.80
C LEU A 379 -7.04 6.66 -19.91
N PHE A 380 -7.39 7.53 -20.87
CA PHE A 380 -8.20 7.17 -22.02
C PHE A 380 -7.50 6.11 -22.87
N THR A 381 -6.18 6.21 -23.11
CA THR A 381 -5.39 5.17 -23.80
C THR A 381 -5.25 3.87 -22.99
N GLY A 382 -5.54 3.93 -21.69
CA GLY A 382 -5.58 2.78 -20.79
C GLY A 382 -4.45 2.77 -19.76
N ARG A 383 -3.40 3.58 -19.90
CA ARG A 383 -2.30 3.62 -18.92
C ARG A 383 -2.78 4.34 -17.65
N SER A 384 -2.66 3.72 -16.49
CA SER A 384 -2.97 4.33 -15.19
C SER A 384 -2.15 3.67 -14.09
N GLU A 385 -1.66 4.47 -13.15
CA GLU A 385 -1.03 3.99 -11.93
C GLU A 385 -2.09 3.56 -10.89
N LEU A 386 -3.26 4.21 -10.88
CA LEU A 386 -4.39 3.92 -9.99
C LEU A 386 -5.33 2.85 -10.56
N LEU A 387 -6.13 2.19 -9.70
CA LEU A 387 -7.12 1.18 -10.12
C LEU A 387 -8.44 1.86 -10.51
N ASN A 388 -8.42 2.57 -11.63
CA ASN A 388 -9.54 3.42 -12.01
C ASN A 388 -10.77 2.63 -12.46
N ARG A 389 -10.60 1.49 -13.13
CA ARG A 389 -11.72 0.76 -13.75
C ARG A 389 -12.30 -0.36 -12.88
N SER A 390 -11.43 -1.13 -12.25
CA SER A 390 -11.83 -2.23 -11.37
C SER A 390 -12.38 -1.74 -10.03
N ALA A 391 -11.72 -0.75 -9.41
CA ALA A 391 -12.09 -0.24 -8.09
C ALA A 391 -12.89 1.08 -8.12
N ASN A 392 -12.81 1.89 -9.18
CA ASN A 392 -13.42 3.23 -9.25
C ASN A 392 -13.08 4.08 -8.01
N VAL A 393 -11.78 4.22 -7.70
CA VAL A 393 -11.27 4.85 -6.47
C VAL A 393 -11.91 6.20 -6.16
N VAL A 394 -12.17 7.04 -7.17
CA VAL A 394 -12.81 8.36 -6.98
C VAL A 394 -14.23 8.25 -6.42
N GLN A 395 -15.01 7.29 -6.91
CA GLN A 395 -16.38 7.08 -6.41
C GLN A 395 -16.37 6.52 -5.00
N VAL A 396 -15.42 5.62 -4.69
CA VAL A 396 -15.27 5.02 -3.36
C VAL A 396 -14.84 6.06 -2.33
N LEU A 397 -13.84 6.89 -2.66
CA LEU A 397 -13.40 7.99 -1.80
C LEU A 397 -14.49 9.05 -1.62
N GLY A 398 -15.27 9.34 -2.67
CA GLY A 398 -16.38 10.29 -2.58
C GLY A 398 -17.59 9.78 -1.78
N SER A 399 -17.67 8.48 -1.51
CA SER A 399 -18.75 7.86 -0.72
C SER A 399 -18.27 7.27 0.60
N ILE A 400 -17.04 7.57 1.02
CA ILE A 400 -16.49 7.01 2.26
C ILE A 400 -17.19 7.67 3.46
N THR A 401 -17.71 6.84 4.36
CA THR A 401 -18.32 7.30 5.63
C THR A 401 -17.47 6.93 6.84
N ALA A 402 -16.65 5.89 6.71
CA ALA A 402 -15.73 5.41 7.73
C ALA A 402 -14.40 5.02 7.07
N LEU A 403 -13.30 5.41 7.71
CA LEU A 403 -11.95 4.99 7.34
C LEU A 403 -11.45 3.98 8.38
N CYS A 404 -11.29 2.73 7.97
CA CYS A 404 -10.72 1.67 8.82
C CYS A 404 -9.28 1.40 8.42
N CYS A 405 -8.33 1.73 9.29
CA CYS A 405 -6.94 1.33 9.13
C CYS A 405 -6.76 -0.06 9.75
N VAL A 406 -6.52 -1.09 8.92
CA VAL A 406 -6.28 -2.47 9.39
C VAL A 406 -5.00 -2.54 10.22
N ASP A 407 -3.96 -1.82 9.77
CA ASP A 407 -2.70 -1.72 10.48
C ASP A 407 -2.52 -0.33 11.10
N LYS A 408 -2.16 -0.28 12.39
CA LYS A 408 -1.78 0.97 13.06
C LYS A 408 -0.37 1.40 12.64
N LYS A 409 0.57 0.48 12.74
CA LYS A 409 1.99 0.73 12.47
C LYS A 409 2.19 0.89 10.95
N GLY A 410 3.08 1.79 10.54
CA GLY A 410 3.35 2.10 9.15
C GLY A 410 2.29 2.93 8.42
N ILE A 411 1.03 2.95 8.91
CA ILE A 411 -0.07 3.75 8.34
C ILE A 411 -0.42 4.94 9.24
N LEU A 412 -0.82 4.68 10.49
CA LEU A 412 -1.18 5.71 11.48
C LEU A 412 -0.01 6.12 12.38
N SER A 413 0.98 5.24 12.53
CA SER A 413 2.21 5.52 13.28
C SER A 413 3.43 5.14 12.46
N TRP A 414 4.59 5.66 12.84
CA TRP A 414 5.84 5.26 12.22
C TRP A 414 6.07 3.74 12.33
N PRO A 415 6.72 3.12 11.33
CA PRO A 415 6.95 1.68 11.32
C PRO A 415 7.98 1.25 12.38
N ASN A 416 8.91 2.15 12.74
CA ASN A 416 9.93 1.91 13.75
C ASN A 416 9.62 2.71 15.03
N PRO A 417 9.75 2.11 16.22
CA PRO A 417 9.55 2.83 17.47
C PRO A 417 10.71 3.78 17.76
N THR A 418 10.39 5.03 18.11
CA THR A 418 11.31 6.07 18.56
C THR A 418 11.16 6.31 20.07
N ALA A 419 12.10 7.06 20.66
CA ALA A 419 11.96 7.52 22.04
C ALA A 419 11.04 8.75 22.08
N GLU A 420 10.07 8.73 22.99
CA GLU A 420 9.14 9.85 23.25
C GLU A 420 9.37 10.44 24.64
N LYS A 421 9.74 9.61 25.62
CA LYS A 421 9.97 10.04 26.99
C LYS A 421 11.22 9.39 27.56
N VAL A 422 11.99 10.17 28.32
CA VAL A 422 13.15 9.69 29.07
C VAL A 422 12.89 9.92 30.55
N PHE A 423 12.83 8.82 31.30
CA PHE A 423 12.69 8.82 32.74
C PHE A 423 14.05 8.55 33.39
N PHE A 424 14.42 9.36 34.38
CA PHE A 424 15.60 9.12 35.20
C PHE A 424 15.39 9.63 36.63
N LEU A 425 16.30 9.21 37.50
CA LEU A 425 16.29 9.55 38.92
C LEU A 425 17.45 10.51 39.21
N ARG A 426 17.16 11.61 39.88
CA ARG A 426 18.14 12.59 40.37
C ARG A 426 18.24 12.48 41.89
N ASN A 427 19.43 12.62 42.46
CA ASN A 427 19.56 12.74 43.91
C ASN A 427 19.11 14.14 44.36
N GLY A 428 18.21 14.21 45.34
CA GLY A 428 17.69 15.47 45.89
C GLY A 428 18.70 16.31 46.70
N SER A 429 19.98 15.93 46.74
CA SER A 429 21.01 16.64 47.51
C SER A 429 22.20 17.05 46.64
N GLY A 430 22.27 18.34 46.31
CA GLY A 430 23.53 19.09 46.12
C GLY A 430 24.31 18.89 44.83
N GLU A 431 23.89 19.53 43.76
CA GLU A 431 24.82 20.19 42.83
C GLU A 431 24.47 21.68 42.80
N GLU A 432 24.76 22.38 43.91
CA GLU A 432 24.99 23.83 43.86
C GLU A 432 26.38 24.05 43.25
N GLY A 433 26.46 23.90 41.93
CA GLY A 433 27.56 24.43 41.15
C GLY A 433 27.25 25.90 40.85
N HIS A 434 27.97 26.80 41.52
CA HIS A 434 28.00 28.25 41.28
C HIS A 434 27.76 28.65 39.82
N HIS A 435 26.61 29.22 39.51
CA HIS A 435 26.47 30.28 38.51
C HIS A 435 25.36 31.24 38.92
N ASN A 436 25.76 32.46 39.30
CA ASN A 436 24.88 33.60 39.48
C ASN A 436 24.25 33.97 38.13
N SER A 437 22.92 33.93 38.05
CA SER A 437 22.13 34.91 37.31
C SER A 437 20.64 34.75 37.65
N GLU A 438 20.16 35.71 38.43
CA GLU A 438 18.85 36.37 38.43
C GLU A 438 17.58 35.57 38.11
N GLN A 439 16.68 35.65 39.10
CA GLN A 439 15.28 35.22 39.08
C GLN A 439 14.53 35.64 37.81
N SER A 440 13.91 34.67 37.16
CA SER A 440 12.65 34.87 36.43
C SER A 440 11.62 33.90 37.00
N GLU A 441 10.73 34.45 37.83
CA GLU A 441 9.49 33.81 38.21
C GLU A 441 8.61 33.67 36.96
N GLN A 442 8.25 32.44 36.57
CA GLN A 442 6.94 32.16 35.98
C GLN A 442 6.63 30.65 35.90
N SER A 443 5.65 30.27 36.72
CA SER A 443 4.60 29.27 36.47
C SER A 443 4.95 27.84 36.09
N SER A 444 4.74 26.93 37.06
CA SER A 444 4.14 25.61 36.82
C SER A 444 3.43 25.16 38.11
N LEU A 445 2.15 25.51 38.21
CA LEU A 445 1.21 24.97 39.19
C LEU A 445 0.89 23.51 38.83
N ASN A 446 1.47 22.54 39.55
CA ASN A 446 0.76 21.37 40.08
C ASN A 446 1.71 20.34 40.71
N SER A 447 1.82 20.36 42.04
CA SER A 447 1.74 19.16 42.88
C SER A 447 1.73 19.58 44.35
N GLN A 448 0.53 19.81 44.89
CA GLN A 448 0.34 19.76 46.33
C GLN A 448 0.46 18.31 46.79
N SER A 449 1.60 17.98 47.40
CA SER A 449 1.65 17.12 48.57
C SER A 449 3.00 17.33 49.26
N SER A 450 3.03 18.31 50.15
CA SER A 450 4.13 18.54 51.08
C SER A 450 4.20 17.37 52.06
N GLN A 451 4.94 16.33 51.71
CA GLN A 451 5.55 15.42 52.68
C GLN A 451 7.06 15.68 52.68
N LYS A 452 7.61 15.82 53.89
CA LYS A 452 9.06 15.87 54.13
C LYS A 452 9.72 14.65 53.48
N GLU A 453 10.40 14.82 52.36
CA GLU A 453 11.27 13.78 51.79
C GLU A 453 12.73 14.11 52.12
N GLY A 454 13.31 13.33 53.02
CA GLY A 454 14.75 13.33 53.23
C GLY A 454 15.45 12.68 52.05
N SER A 455 16.59 13.24 51.59
CA SER A 455 17.60 12.61 50.74
C SER A 455 17.07 11.59 49.69
N GLY A 456 15.95 11.91 49.04
CA GLY A 456 15.23 11.01 48.15
C GLY A 456 15.70 11.14 46.71
N ALA A 457 15.56 10.07 45.94
CA ALA A 457 15.71 10.12 44.49
C ALA A 457 14.46 10.79 43.88
N ILE A 458 14.63 11.96 43.29
CA ILE A 458 13.60 12.72 42.58
C ILE A 458 13.44 12.10 41.19
N ALA A 459 12.20 11.76 40.83
CA ALA A 459 11.86 11.27 39.51
C ALA A 459 11.64 12.43 38.54
N GLU A 460 12.38 12.44 37.43
CA GLU A 460 12.25 13.44 36.37
C GLU A 460 11.92 12.74 35.04
N VAL A 461 11.06 13.38 34.24
CA VAL A 461 10.63 12.91 32.93
C VAL A 461 10.83 14.02 31.92
N LEU A 462 11.61 13.73 30.88
CA LEU A 462 11.79 14.64 29.74
C LEU A 462 11.06 14.07 28.53
N ASP A 463 10.27 14.93 27.89
CA ASP A 463 9.54 14.62 26.66
C ASP A 463 10.40 14.96 25.42
N LEU A 464 10.25 14.15 24.38
CA LEU A 464 10.92 14.30 23.10
C LEU A 464 9.89 14.26 21.97
N THR A 465 9.96 15.28 21.11
CA THR A 465 9.18 15.35 19.89
C THR A 465 10.00 14.91 18.68
N HIS A 466 9.31 14.26 17.76
CA HIS A 466 9.86 13.85 16.48
C HIS A 466 9.76 14.97 15.45
N ASP A 467 10.83 15.21 14.70
CA ASP A 467 10.81 16.16 13.60
C ASP A 467 9.90 15.64 12.48
N GLN A 468 8.85 16.40 12.12
CA GLN A 468 7.93 16.02 11.05
C GLN A 468 8.60 15.99 9.66
N HIS A 469 9.72 16.70 9.49
CA HIS A 469 10.45 16.78 8.23
C HIS A 469 11.55 15.73 8.11
N SER A 470 11.92 15.06 9.21
CA SER A 470 12.97 14.05 9.23
C SER A 470 12.54 12.84 10.06
N PRO A 471 12.25 11.68 9.42
CA PRO A 471 11.68 10.50 10.07
C PRO A 471 12.57 9.83 11.13
N PHE A 472 13.79 10.35 11.35
CA PHE A 472 14.73 9.82 12.34
C PHE A 472 15.33 10.90 13.25
N LYS A 473 14.91 12.17 13.13
CA LYS A 473 15.43 13.25 13.98
C LYS A 473 14.50 13.44 15.19
N LEU A 474 15.10 13.54 16.36
CA LEU A 474 14.41 13.75 17.64
C LEU A 474 14.91 15.04 18.26
N GLU A 475 14.05 15.74 18.99
CA GLU A 475 14.40 16.95 19.73
C GLU A 475 13.78 16.87 21.13
N PHE A 476 14.46 17.41 22.14
CA PHE A 476 13.88 17.57 23.47
C PHE A 476 12.92 18.75 23.46
N ASP A 477 11.75 18.58 24.07
CA ASP A 477 10.72 19.62 24.12
C ASP A 477 11.12 20.75 25.08
N ASP A 478 11.78 20.38 26.17
CA ASP A 478 12.29 21.32 27.18
C ASP A 478 13.67 21.83 26.77
N HIS A 479 13.86 23.16 26.77
CA HIS A 479 15.17 23.78 26.50
C HIS A 479 16.16 23.60 27.66
N ASP A 480 15.67 23.38 28.87
CA ASP A 480 16.46 23.22 30.09
C ASP A 480 16.96 21.78 30.29
N TYR A 481 16.71 20.87 29.33
CA TYR A 481 17.20 19.49 29.36
C TYR A 481 18.72 19.38 29.61
N LYS A 482 19.48 20.42 29.21
CA LYS A 482 20.93 20.51 29.39
C LYS A 482 21.34 20.53 30.86
N ASN A 483 20.47 21.00 31.75
CA ASN A 483 20.70 21.00 33.20
C ASN A 483 20.74 19.57 33.76
N HIS A 484 20.18 18.59 33.02
CA HIS A 484 20.12 17.18 33.42
C HIS A 484 21.20 16.31 32.74
N LEU A 485 22.22 16.91 32.13
CA LEU A 485 23.26 16.18 31.40
C LEU A 485 24.05 15.18 32.27
N SER A 486 24.23 15.44 33.55
CA SER A 486 24.90 14.50 34.48
C SER A 486 24.17 13.16 34.56
N SER A 487 22.83 13.18 34.57
CA SER A 487 21.98 11.99 34.56
C SER A 487 21.78 11.39 33.16
N LEU A 488 21.74 12.22 32.11
CA LEU A 488 21.51 11.78 30.73
C LEU A 488 22.75 11.16 30.07
N LYS A 489 23.96 11.61 30.41
CA LYS A 489 25.21 11.10 29.81
C LYS A 489 25.41 9.60 30.01
N PRO A 490 25.25 9.01 31.22
CA PRO A 490 25.32 7.57 31.41
C PRO A 490 24.33 6.80 30.54
N LEU A 491 23.11 7.32 30.36
CA LEU A 491 22.08 6.71 29.51
C LEU A 491 22.49 6.76 28.03
N GLY A 492 22.93 7.93 27.54
CA GLY A 492 23.40 8.09 26.16
C GLY A 492 24.59 7.18 25.85
N LEU A 493 25.53 7.06 26.79
CA LEU A 493 26.67 6.16 26.66
C LEU A 493 26.23 4.70 26.62
N ALA A 494 25.33 4.28 27.52
CA ALA A 494 24.79 2.92 27.55
C ALA A 494 24.08 2.56 26.23
N ILE A 495 23.33 3.49 25.65
CA ILE A 495 22.70 3.34 24.33
C ILE A 495 23.78 3.15 23.25
N LEU A 496 24.82 3.97 23.26
CA LEU A 496 25.86 3.98 22.23
C LEU A 496 26.68 2.68 22.24
N VAL A 497 27.09 2.19 23.41
CA VAL A 497 27.91 0.98 23.54
C VAL A 497 27.11 -0.32 23.40
N ASN A 498 25.84 -0.36 23.84
CA ASN A 498 25.03 -1.58 23.79
C ASN A 498 24.14 -1.68 22.53
N THR A 499 23.49 -0.58 22.13
CA THR A 499 22.48 -0.60 21.05
C THR A 499 23.07 -0.22 19.70
N CYS A 500 23.92 0.81 19.67
CA CYS A 500 24.45 1.37 18.42
C CYS A 500 25.75 0.70 17.95
N CYS A 501 26.49 0.02 18.84
CA CYS A 501 27.75 -0.65 18.51
C CYS A 501 27.55 -1.86 17.59
N PRO A 502 28.09 -1.90 16.35
CA PRO A 502 28.01 -3.02 15.41
C PRO A 502 28.44 -4.37 16.02
N LEU A 503 29.42 -4.36 16.92
CA LEU A 503 29.95 -5.57 17.57
C LEU A 503 28.94 -6.22 18.53
N THR A 504 27.99 -5.47 19.09
CA THR A 504 26.95 -5.99 19.99
C THR A 504 25.67 -6.38 19.27
N GLN A 505 25.47 -5.89 18.06
CA GLN A 505 24.22 -6.02 17.33
C GLN A 505 23.84 -7.46 17.01
N ALA A 506 24.79 -8.29 16.59
CA ALA A 506 24.51 -9.68 16.21
C ALA A 506 24.08 -10.51 17.43
N HIS A 507 24.82 -10.39 18.54
CA HIS A 507 24.49 -11.09 19.78
C HIS A 507 23.13 -10.65 20.34
N TYR A 508 22.85 -9.35 20.34
CA TYR A 508 21.56 -8.82 20.78
C TYR A 508 20.41 -9.34 19.90
N ALA A 509 20.58 -9.38 18.57
CA ALA A 509 19.56 -9.92 17.67
C ALA A 509 19.28 -11.40 17.94
N LYS A 510 20.34 -12.21 18.16
CA LYS A 510 20.22 -13.62 18.52
C LYS A 510 19.51 -13.81 19.86
N PHE A 511 19.84 -12.97 20.85
CA PHE A 511 19.18 -12.97 22.15
C PHE A 511 17.68 -12.64 22.01
N CYS A 512 17.31 -11.60 21.26
CA CYS A 512 15.90 -11.28 21.01
C CYS A 512 15.15 -12.43 20.33
N GLY A 513 15.74 -13.05 19.30
CA GLY A 513 15.14 -14.21 18.63
C GLY A 513 14.91 -15.37 19.61
N HIS A 514 15.89 -15.65 20.48
CA HIS A 514 15.74 -16.66 21.51
C HIS A 514 14.60 -16.33 22.49
N VAL A 515 14.51 -15.10 23.00
CA VAL A 515 13.44 -14.68 23.91
C VAL A 515 12.07 -14.80 23.24
N THR A 516 11.96 -14.40 21.97
CA THR A 516 10.73 -14.56 21.18
C THR A 516 10.35 -16.04 21.04
N ALA A 517 11.30 -16.90 20.66
CA ALA A 517 11.05 -18.34 20.53
C ALA A 517 10.62 -19.00 21.85
N VAL A 518 11.18 -18.56 22.97
CA VAL A 518 10.79 -19.05 24.31
C VAL A 518 9.40 -18.55 24.69
N ALA A 519 9.08 -17.29 24.42
CA ALA A 519 7.76 -16.74 24.70
C ALA A 519 6.65 -17.45 23.91
N MET A 520 6.93 -17.89 22.68
CA MET A 520 5.95 -18.62 21.86
C MET A 520 5.58 -20.02 22.39
N LEU A 521 6.34 -20.57 23.33
CA LEU A 521 6.00 -21.85 23.97
C LEU A 521 4.82 -21.74 24.94
N ASP A 522 4.55 -20.55 25.44
CA ASP A 522 3.55 -20.28 26.46
C ASP A 522 2.62 -19.16 25.98
N LYS A 523 1.31 -19.43 25.99
CA LYS A 523 0.32 -18.46 25.50
C LYS A 523 0.22 -17.22 26.41
N ASP A 524 0.67 -17.34 27.65
CA ASP A 524 0.60 -16.27 28.64
C ASP A 524 1.87 -15.38 28.64
N LEU A 525 2.87 -15.72 27.83
CA LEU A 525 4.11 -14.96 27.71
C LEU A 525 4.11 -14.05 26.48
N VAL A 526 4.48 -12.78 26.70
CA VAL A 526 4.70 -11.81 25.63
C VAL A 526 6.19 -11.43 25.63
N PRO A 527 6.90 -11.59 24.50
CA PRO A 527 8.31 -11.21 24.44
C PRO A 527 8.44 -9.68 24.46
N VAL A 528 9.08 -9.15 25.51
CA VAL A 528 9.44 -7.73 25.59
C VAL A 528 10.89 -7.59 25.12
N THR A 529 11.08 -7.47 23.81
CA THR A 529 12.40 -7.23 23.21
C THR A 529 12.62 -5.73 23.02
N ASN A 530 13.60 -5.16 23.70
CA ASN A 530 13.83 -3.71 23.78
C ASN A 530 14.72 -3.11 22.66
N ARG A 531 14.92 -3.81 21.53
CA ARG A 531 15.72 -3.22 20.45
C ARG A 531 14.94 -2.13 19.72
N ARG A 532 15.26 -0.87 20.01
CA ARG A 532 14.70 0.31 19.34
C ARG A 532 15.83 1.17 18.78
N CYS A 533 15.52 2.00 17.79
CA CYS A 533 16.49 2.94 17.21
C CYS A 533 16.69 4.14 18.14
N LEU A 534 17.55 3.98 19.17
CA LEU A 534 17.82 5.02 20.17
C LEU A 534 19.09 5.84 19.87
N CYS A 535 19.78 5.59 18.75
CA CYS A 535 21.05 6.26 18.45
C CYS A 535 20.90 7.77 18.28
N GLU A 536 19.73 8.22 17.80
CA GLU A 536 19.42 9.64 17.71
C GLU A 536 19.29 10.30 19.10
N LEU A 537 18.70 9.61 20.08
CA LEU A 537 18.63 10.10 21.45
C LEU A 537 20.04 10.32 22.03
N ALA A 538 20.96 9.37 21.81
CA ALA A 538 22.35 9.53 22.22
C ALA A 538 23.02 10.74 21.53
N ARG A 539 22.71 10.98 20.24
CA ARG A 539 23.17 12.14 19.50
C ARG A 539 22.66 13.46 20.09
N GLN A 540 21.38 13.53 20.47
CA GLN A 540 20.77 14.71 21.09
C GLN A 540 21.33 15.00 22.49
N ILE A 541 21.73 13.97 23.25
CA ILE A 541 22.43 14.14 24.53
C ILE A 541 23.85 14.73 24.33
N GLY A 542 24.38 14.72 23.09
CA GLY A 542 25.66 15.32 22.73
C GLY A 542 26.77 14.32 22.37
N PHE A 543 26.45 13.03 22.22
CA PHE A 543 27.44 12.04 21.80
C PHE A 543 27.67 12.06 20.29
N THR A 544 28.94 12.04 19.89
CA THR A 544 29.35 11.83 18.50
C THR A 544 29.51 10.34 18.20
N THR A 545 29.54 9.97 16.91
CA THR A 545 29.77 8.59 16.48
C THR A 545 31.12 8.03 16.97
N HIS A 546 32.12 8.89 17.15
CA HIS A 546 33.48 8.55 17.60
C HIS A 546 33.57 8.28 19.12
N ALA A 547 32.56 8.65 19.91
CA ALA A 547 32.57 8.40 21.35
C ALA A 547 32.66 6.90 21.69
N ARG A 548 32.36 6.03 20.73
CA ARG A 548 32.49 4.56 20.87
C ARG A 548 33.94 4.09 20.86
N ASP A 549 34.81 4.78 20.15
CA ASP A 549 36.14 4.27 19.75
C ASP A 549 37.08 4.11 20.96
N ILE A 550 36.70 4.67 22.11
CA ILE A 550 37.41 4.57 23.38
C ILE A 550 37.12 3.23 24.10
N PHE A 551 36.06 2.52 23.71
CA PHE A 551 35.63 1.28 24.35
C PHE A 551 35.96 0.04 23.53
N ASN A 552 36.54 -0.96 24.18
CA ASN A 552 36.75 -2.30 23.62
C ASN A 552 35.75 -3.31 24.20
N LEU A 553 35.31 -4.22 23.36
CA LEU A 553 34.35 -5.26 23.73
C LEU A 553 35.09 -6.48 24.30
N GLU A 554 35.06 -6.66 25.63
CA GLU A 554 35.65 -7.82 26.31
C GLU A 554 34.68 -9.02 26.40
N GLY A 555 33.39 -8.75 26.62
CA GLY A 555 32.40 -9.80 26.83
C GLY A 555 30.96 -9.30 26.76
N GLN A 556 30.02 -10.23 26.60
CA GLN A 556 28.60 -9.93 26.48
C GLN A 556 27.79 -10.89 27.35
N ILE A 557 26.87 -10.34 28.12
CA ILE A 557 25.92 -11.10 28.94
C ILE A 557 24.53 -10.59 28.59
N SER A 558 23.59 -11.51 28.41
CA SER A 558 22.18 -11.17 28.21
C SER A 558 21.32 -12.03 29.12
N SER A 559 20.39 -11.40 29.81
CA SER A 559 19.50 -12.05 30.77
C SER A 559 18.07 -11.62 30.50
N TYR A 560 17.13 -12.55 30.71
CA TYR A 560 15.70 -12.27 30.67
C TYR A 560 15.02 -12.93 31.87
N ARG A 561 13.87 -12.39 32.26
CA ARG A 561 13.08 -12.88 33.40
C ARG A 561 11.62 -13.00 32.96
N HIS A 562 10.95 -14.03 33.45
CA HIS A 562 9.49 -14.13 33.33
C HIS A 562 8.85 -13.23 34.39
N LEU A 563 8.03 -12.28 33.94
CA LEU A 563 7.23 -11.44 34.82
C LEU A 563 5.84 -12.06 34.93
N GLN A 564 5.34 -12.23 36.16
CA GLN A 564 3.97 -12.68 36.38
C GLN A 564 2.99 -11.55 36.06
N PRO A 565 1.80 -11.84 35.48
CA PRO A 565 0.84 -10.82 35.08
C PRO A 565 0.41 -9.89 36.23
N ASP A 566 0.35 -10.41 37.46
CA ASP A 566 -0.09 -9.66 38.65
C ASP A 566 0.85 -8.52 39.05
N VAL A 567 2.11 -8.57 38.60
CA VAL A 567 3.12 -7.54 38.90
C VAL A 567 3.02 -6.35 37.92
N VAL A 568 2.42 -6.55 36.73
CA VAL A 568 2.32 -5.52 35.67
C VAL A 568 1.09 -4.62 35.83
N ARG A 569 0.09 -5.04 36.63
CA ARG A 569 -1.15 -4.28 36.87
C ARG A 569 -1.09 -3.30 38.06
N ARG A 570 0.08 -3.09 38.68
CA ARG A 570 0.23 -2.18 39.82
C ARG A 570 0.89 -0.88 39.43
#